data_AF-A0A960F7V0-F1
#
_entry.id   AF-A0A960F7V0-F1
#
_cell.length_a   1.000
_cell.length_b   1.000
_cell.length_c   1.000
_cell.angle_alpha   90.00
_cell.angle_beta   90.00
_cell.angle_gamma   90.00
#
_symmetry.space_group_name_H-M   'P 1'
#
loop_
_entity.id
_entity.type
_entity.pdbx_description
1 polymer ?
#
loop_
_entity_poly.entity_id
_entity_poly.type
_entity_poly.pdbx_seq_one_letter_code
_entity_poly.pdbx_strand_id
1 'polypeptide(L)'
;VFIAAVVLLSFVLLTAVFRSPLVALKAALVNLLGIAAAYGVLVAVFQWGWGLSLVGLEETVPIISFLPMMMFAILFGLSMDYEVFILSRVREDWLASGEPTGSIVHGIAVSARVITAAALIMISVFASFVLGESPEIKMFGVGLAVAVALDATIVRMIVVPATMTLLGARNWWIPGWLDRILPRLDIEGETALPSAHPDPVPPGDDTLIHQERIP
;
A
#
# COMPACT_ATOMS: atom_id res chain seq x y z
N VAL A 1 -13.61 -11.30 -16.79
CA VAL A 1 -13.00 -10.19 -17.56
C VAL A 1 -12.61 -9.03 -16.64
N PHE A 2 -13.55 -8.42 -15.91
CA PHE A 2 -13.28 -7.30 -15.00
C PHE A 2 -12.11 -7.53 -14.02
N ILE A 3 -12.16 -8.60 -13.21
CA ILE A 3 -11.10 -8.95 -12.24
C ILE A 3 -9.73 -9.06 -12.91
N ALA A 4 -9.66 -9.77 -14.05
CA ALA A 4 -8.41 -9.94 -14.78
C ALA A 4 -7.84 -8.62 -15.30
N ALA A 5 -8.71 -7.71 -15.78
CA ALA A 5 -8.29 -6.39 -16.25
C ALA A 5 -7.72 -5.53 -15.11
N VAL A 6 -8.37 -5.53 -13.95
CA VAL A 6 -7.89 -4.80 -12.76
C VAL A 6 -6.55 -5.37 -12.29
N VAL A 7 -6.45 -6.69 -12.11
CA VAL A 7 -5.20 -7.36 -11.69
C VAL A 7 -4.07 -7.06 -12.66
N LEU A 8 -4.31 -7.14 -13.97
CA LEU A 8 -3.30 -6.87 -14.99
C LEU A 8 -2.85 -5.40 -14.96
N LEU A 9 -3.79 -4.46 -14.94
CA LEU A 9 -3.50 -3.03 -14.90
C LEU A 9 -2.66 -2.68 -13.67
N SER A 10 -3.05 -3.22 -12.52
CA SER A 10 -2.36 -2.98 -11.27
C SER A 10 -1.00 -3.66 -11.20
N PHE A 11 -0.85 -4.86 -11.76
CA PHE A 11 0.45 -5.50 -11.92
C PHE A 11 1.40 -4.63 -12.76
N VAL A 12 0.91 -4.09 -13.88
CA VAL A 12 1.68 -3.17 -14.73
C VAL A 12 2.05 -1.90 -13.96
N LEU A 13 1.10 -1.29 -13.26
CA LEU A 13 1.33 -0.07 -12.47
C LEU A 13 2.36 -0.30 -11.37
N LEU A 14 2.20 -1.35 -10.55
CA LEU A 14 3.16 -1.69 -9.50
C LEU A 14 4.54 -2.03 -10.06
N THR A 15 4.60 -2.72 -11.19
CA THR A 15 5.88 -3.01 -11.85
C THR A 15 6.57 -1.73 -12.28
N ALA A 16 5.83 -0.73 -12.77
CA ALA A 16 6.39 0.57 -13.14
C ALA A 16 6.87 1.38 -11.92
N VAL A 17 6.09 1.37 -10.83
CA VAL A 17 6.38 2.09 -9.58
C VAL A 17 7.60 1.49 -8.86
N PHE A 18 7.60 0.18 -8.64
CA PHE A 18 8.65 -0.50 -7.87
C PHE A 18 9.82 -0.97 -8.71
N ARG A 19 9.72 -0.91 -10.04
CA ARG A 19 10.70 -1.47 -10.97
C ARG A 19 11.03 -2.93 -10.64
N SER A 20 10.06 -3.68 -10.13
CA SER A 20 10.22 -5.09 -9.78
C SER A 20 8.94 -5.88 -10.10
N PRO A 21 8.99 -6.74 -11.12
CA PRO A 21 7.88 -7.64 -11.45
C PRO A 21 7.58 -8.65 -10.34
N LEU A 22 8.61 -9.07 -9.59
CA LEU A 22 8.45 -10.04 -8.50
C LEU A 22 7.69 -9.42 -7.33
N VAL A 23 7.99 -8.15 -7.00
CA VAL A 23 7.27 -7.40 -5.97
C VAL A 23 5.83 -7.15 -6.38
N ALA A 24 5.61 -6.76 -7.64
CA ALA A 24 4.26 -6.57 -8.17
C ALA A 24 3.44 -7.87 -8.16
N LEU A 25 4.05 -8.99 -8.56
CA LEU A 25 3.38 -10.29 -8.60
C LEU A 25 3.00 -10.77 -7.19
N LYS A 26 3.94 -10.72 -6.23
CA LYS A 26 3.64 -11.14 -4.85
C LYS A 26 2.53 -10.27 -4.25
N ALA A 27 2.56 -8.95 -4.48
CA ALA A 27 1.58 -8.01 -3.95
C ALA A 27 0.18 -8.38 -4.47
N ALA A 28 0.06 -8.58 -5.78
CA ALA A 28 -1.19 -9.03 -6.39
C ALA A 28 -1.68 -10.36 -5.82
N LEU A 29 -0.81 -11.36 -5.65
CA LEU A 29 -1.20 -12.67 -5.12
C LEU A 29 -1.66 -12.60 -3.66
N VAL A 30 -0.96 -11.85 -2.82
CA VAL A 30 -1.31 -11.71 -1.40
C VAL A 30 -2.60 -10.91 -1.24
N ASN A 31 -2.80 -9.87 -2.05
CA ASN A 31 -4.07 -9.13 -2.07
C ASN A 31 -5.24 -10.03 -2.51
N LEU A 32 -5.08 -10.81 -3.58
CA LEU A 32 -6.10 -11.76 -4.02
C LEU A 32 -6.44 -12.80 -2.93
N LEU A 33 -5.44 -13.25 -2.16
CA LEU A 33 -5.66 -14.14 -1.03
C LEU A 33 -6.50 -13.47 0.08
N GLY A 34 -6.20 -12.21 0.41
CA GLY A 34 -6.98 -11.43 1.37
C GLY A 34 -8.43 -11.22 0.94
N ILE A 35 -8.65 -10.88 -0.33
CA ILE A 35 -9.99 -10.72 -0.92
C ILE A 35 -10.74 -12.06 -0.89
N ALA A 36 -10.09 -13.16 -1.27
CA ALA A 36 -10.70 -14.49 -1.24
C ALA A 36 -11.11 -14.89 0.20
N ALA A 37 -10.27 -14.60 1.19
CA ALA A 37 -10.59 -14.84 2.60
C ALA A 37 -11.79 -14.00 3.06
N ALA A 38 -11.86 -12.73 2.67
CA ALA A 38 -13.00 -11.86 2.97
C ALA A 38 -14.30 -12.35 2.33
N TYR A 39 -14.26 -12.84 1.08
CA TYR A 39 -15.42 -13.49 0.46
C TYR A 39 -15.82 -14.77 1.16
N GLY A 40 -14.86 -15.57 1.64
CA GLY A 40 -15.14 -16.74 2.46
C GLY A 40 -15.92 -16.38 3.72
N VAL A 41 -15.53 -15.30 4.41
CA VAL A 41 -16.27 -14.79 5.58
C VAL A 41 -17.66 -14.29 5.18
N LEU A 42 -17.78 -13.57 4.06
CA LEU A 42 -19.07 -13.10 3.56
C LEU A 42 -20.03 -14.28 3.29
N VAL A 43 -19.55 -15.33 2.63
CA VAL A 43 -20.31 -16.56 2.38
C VAL A 43 -20.69 -17.23 3.71
N ALA A 44 -19.76 -17.36 4.65
CA ALA A 44 -20.04 -17.97 5.94
C ALA A 44 -21.11 -17.21 6.74
N VAL A 45 -21.04 -15.88 6.76
CA VAL A 45 -21.98 -15.05 7.52
C VAL A 45 -23.36 -15.00 6.86
N PHE A 46 -23.42 -14.68 5.56
CA PHE A 46 -24.69 -14.37 4.90
C PHE A 46 -25.34 -15.57 4.21
N GLN A 47 -24.57 -16.56 3.74
CA GLN A 47 -25.12 -17.76 3.10
C GLN A 47 -25.21 -18.95 4.04
N TRP A 48 -24.20 -19.19 4.89
CA TRP A 48 -24.25 -20.27 5.89
C TRP A 48 -24.90 -19.85 7.21
N GLY A 49 -25.14 -18.55 7.38
CA GLY A 49 -25.87 -18.00 8.52
C GLY A 49 -25.04 -17.84 9.80
N TRP A 50 -23.71 -17.82 9.71
CA TRP A 50 -22.86 -17.68 10.89
C TRP A 50 -22.98 -16.28 11.48
N GLY A 51 -23.42 -16.19 12.74
CA GLY A 51 -23.50 -14.91 13.45
C GLY A 51 -24.53 -13.92 12.87
N LEU A 52 -25.57 -14.41 12.18
CA LEU A 52 -26.67 -13.58 11.64
C LEU A 52 -27.28 -12.66 12.71
N SER A 53 -27.38 -13.15 13.95
CA SER A 53 -27.88 -12.37 15.09
C SER A 53 -27.00 -11.17 15.46
N LEU A 54 -25.67 -11.25 15.26
CA LEU A 54 -24.77 -10.11 15.48
C LEU A 54 -24.90 -9.05 14.39
N VAL A 55 -25.25 -9.47 13.18
CA VAL A 55 -25.44 -8.59 12.02
C VAL A 55 -26.87 -8.03 11.98
N GLY A 56 -27.76 -8.50 12.85
CA GLY A 56 -29.16 -8.05 12.92
C GLY A 56 -29.97 -8.51 11.71
N LEU A 57 -29.77 -9.75 11.27
CA LEU A 57 -30.56 -10.41 10.23
C LEU A 57 -31.23 -11.66 10.80
N GLU A 58 -32.48 -11.90 10.40
CA GLU A 58 -33.28 -13.04 10.86
C GLU A 58 -33.12 -14.26 9.95
N GLU A 59 -32.78 -14.04 8.67
CA GLU A 59 -32.61 -15.09 7.66
C GLU A 59 -31.36 -14.87 6.81
N THR A 60 -30.88 -15.94 6.17
CA THR A 60 -29.78 -15.89 5.20
C THR A 60 -30.17 -15.11 3.96
N VAL A 61 -29.27 -14.26 3.47
CA VAL A 61 -29.53 -13.40 2.30
C VAL A 61 -28.59 -13.77 1.17
N PRO A 62 -29.08 -14.02 -0.06
CA PRO A 62 -28.23 -14.34 -1.19
C PRO A 62 -27.34 -13.16 -1.55
N ILE A 63 -26.07 -13.45 -1.86
CA ILE A 63 -25.11 -12.45 -2.29
C ILE A 63 -25.44 -12.08 -3.75
N ILE A 64 -25.81 -10.82 -3.97
CA ILE A 64 -26.05 -10.30 -5.32
C ILE A 64 -24.74 -10.18 -6.10
N SER A 65 -24.78 -10.45 -7.40
CA SER A 65 -23.57 -10.48 -8.26
C SER A 65 -22.80 -9.16 -8.33
N PHE A 66 -23.47 -8.04 -8.03
CA PHE A 66 -22.86 -6.71 -7.95
C PHE A 66 -21.87 -6.59 -6.78
N LEU A 67 -22.15 -7.25 -5.66
CA LEU A 67 -21.43 -7.06 -4.41
C LEU A 67 -19.97 -7.52 -4.50
N PRO A 68 -19.66 -8.75 -4.96
CA PRO A 68 -18.28 -9.17 -5.14
C PRO A 68 -17.54 -8.29 -6.14
N MET A 69 -18.20 -7.87 -7.23
CA MET A 69 -17.57 -7.01 -8.25
C MET A 69 -17.12 -5.67 -7.67
N MET A 70 -17.99 -4.98 -6.93
CA MET A 70 -17.67 -3.71 -6.30
C MET A 70 -16.66 -3.86 -5.15
N MET A 71 -16.85 -4.87 -4.29
CA MET A 71 -15.89 -5.16 -3.24
C MET A 71 -14.51 -5.45 -3.82
N PHE A 72 -14.43 -6.19 -4.93
CA PHE A 72 -13.17 -6.45 -5.59
C PHE A 72 -12.49 -5.13 -5.97
N ALA A 73 -13.21 -4.25 -6.66
CA ALA A 73 -12.67 -2.96 -7.09
C ALA A 73 -12.18 -2.10 -5.92
N ILE A 74 -13.01 -2.00 -4.86
CA ILE A 74 -12.70 -1.21 -3.67
C ILE A 74 -11.50 -1.80 -2.93
N LEU A 75 -11.53 -3.08 -2.59
CA LEU A 75 -10.46 -3.73 -1.83
C LEU A 75 -9.15 -3.72 -2.60
N PHE A 76 -9.22 -3.92 -3.91
CA PHE A 76 -8.05 -3.86 -4.75
C PHE A 76 -7.44 -2.45 -4.75
N GLY A 77 -8.25 -1.41 -4.88
CA GLY A 77 -7.79 -0.02 -4.76
C GLY A 77 -7.19 0.29 -3.39
N LEU A 78 -7.90 -0.05 -2.30
CA LEU A 78 -7.45 0.20 -0.94
C LEU A 78 -6.14 -0.53 -0.59
N SER A 79 -5.99 -1.79 -1.02
CA SER A 79 -4.78 -2.59 -0.72
C SER A 79 -3.54 -2.02 -1.42
N MET A 80 -3.70 -1.55 -2.67
CA MET A 80 -2.62 -0.97 -3.47
C MET A 80 -2.00 0.26 -2.79
N ASP A 81 -2.82 1.17 -2.26
CA ASP A 81 -2.34 2.43 -1.66
C ASP A 81 -1.39 2.16 -0.48
N TYR A 82 -1.74 1.20 0.35
CA TYR A 82 -0.93 0.88 1.53
C TYR A 82 0.27 -0.04 1.20
N GLU A 83 0.14 -1.01 0.29
CA GLU A 83 1.31 -1.82 -0.10
C GLU A 83 2.33 -0.95 -0.82
N VAL A 84 1.88 0.01 -1.64
CA VAL A 84 2.77 1.01 -2.25
C VAL A 84 3.50 1.83 -1.17
N PHE A 85 2.77 2.29 -0.14
CA PHE A 85 3.36 3.06 0.95
C PHE A 85 4.47 2.31 1.71
N ILE A 86 4.22 1.06 2.12
CA ILE A 86 5.23 0.25 2.82
C ILE A 86 6.42 -0.02 1.90
N LEU A 87 6.16 -0.46 0.67
CA LEU A 87 7.21 -0.85 -0.25
C LEU A 87 8.08 0.33 -0.67
N SER A 88 7.52 1.54 -0.77
CA SER A 88 8.32 2.76 -1.03
C SER A 88 9.31 2.99 0.10
N ARG A 89 8.83 2.96 1.36
CA ARG A 89 9.72 3.14 2.52
C ARG A 89 10.78 2.06 2.64
N VAL A 90 10.44 0.80 2.45
CA VAL A 90 11.41 -0.29 2.46
C VAL A 90 12.43 -0.13 1.33
N ARG A 91 12.01 0.37 0.16
CA ARG A 91 12.90 0.65 -0.98
C ARG A 91 13.87 1.79 -0.68
N GLU A 92 13.38 2.88 -0.09
CA GLU A 92 14.20 4.03 0.32
C GLU A 92 15.28 3.59 1.32
N ASP A 93 14.92 2.85 2.36
CA ASP A 93 15.87 2.31 3.33
C ASP A 93 16.87 1.34 2.68
N TRP A 94 16.42 0.52 1.72
CA TRP A 94 17.30 -0.39 0.99
C TRP A 94 18.29 0.35 0.09
N LEU A 95 17.86 1.41 -0.59
CA LEU A 95 18.73 2.26 -1.41
C LEU A 95 19.76 3.01 -0.55
N ALA A 96 19.40 3.39 0.67
CA ALA A 96 20.28 4.09 1.60
C ALA A 96 21.28 3.15 2.30
N SER A 97 20.84 1.97 2.76
CA SER A 97 21.64 1.08 3.61
C SER A 97 22.29 -0.10 2.88
N GLY A 98 21.71 -0.54 1.75
CA GLY A 98 22.12 -1.75 1.04
C GLY A 98 21.86 -3.08 1.77
N GLU A 99 21.33 -3.06 3.01
CA GLU A 99 21.09 -4.25 3.83
C GLU A 99 19.61 -4.67 3.76
N PRO A 100 19.28 -5.83 3.16
CA PRO A 100 17.90 -6.20 2.86
C PRO A 100 17.01 -6.38 4.09
N THR A 101 17.52 -6.99 5.17
CA THR A 101 16.69 -7.39 6.30
C THR A 101 16.39 -6.20 7.21
N GLY A 102 17.41 -5.41 7.54
CA GLY A 102 17.28 -4.20 8.34
C GLY A 102 16.40 -3.15 7.67
N SER A 103 16.46 -3.02 6.34
CA SER A 103 15.55 -2.14 5.59
C SER A 103 14.08 -2.55 5.71
N ILE A 104 13.80 -3.86 5.70
CA ILE A 104 12.44 -4.38 5.89
C ILE A 104 11.97 -4.10 7.33
N VAL A 105 12.80 -4.40 8.33
CA VAL A 105 12.45 -4.20 9.74
C VAL A 105 12.19 -2.71 10.03
N HIS A 106 13.08 -1.84 9.57
CA HIS A 106 12.98 -0.40 9.83
C HIS A 106 11.78 0.23 9.11
N GLY A 107 11.61 -0.05 7.81
CA GLY A 107 10.48 0.45 7.03
C GLY A 107 9.11 0.02 7.61
N ILE A 108 9.01 -1.22 8.11
CA ILE A 108 7.80 -1.70 8.80
C ILE A 108 7.62 -0.99 10.14
N ALA A 109 8.67 -0.89 10.96
CA ALA A 109 8.57 -0.32 12.31
C ALA A 109 8.09 1.14 12.29
N VAL A 110 8.57 1.94 11.35
CA VAL A 110 8.18 3.35 11.19
C VAL A 110 6.73 3.47 10.69
N SER A 111 6.32 2.59 9.78
CA SER A 111 4.99 2.67 9.14
C SER A 111 3.88 2.02 9.97
N ALA A 112 4.21 1.08 10.85
CA ALA A 112 3.25 0.24 11.56
C ALA A 112 2.21 1.05 12.36
N ARG A 113 2.64 2.12 13.06
CA ARG A 113 1.73 2.93 13.88
C ARG A 113 0.70 3.67 13.04
N VAL A 114 1.12 4.29 11.93
CA VAL A 114 0.23 5.05 11.05
C VAL A 114 -0.75 4.12 10.36
N ILE A 115 -0.28 2.97 9.87
CA ILE A 115 -1.10 1.97 9.20
C ILE A 115 -2.14 1.39 10.15
N THR A 116 -1.74 1.05 11.37
CA THR A 116 -2.68 0.51 12.37
C THR A 116 -3.76 1.52 12.72
N ALA A 117 -3.40 2.79 12.87
CA ALA A 117 -4.38 3.85 13.11
C ALA A 117 -5.37 4.01 11.95
N ALA A 118 -4.87 4.05 10.71
CA ALA A 118 -5.72 4.14 9.53
C ALA A 118 -6.64 2.91 9.38
N ALA A 119 -6.11 1.70 9.62
CA ALA A 119 -6.88 0.47 9.59
C ALA A 119 -8.00 0.47 10.63
N LEU A 120 -7.73 0.90 11.86
CA LEU A 120 -8.75 1.01 12.91
C LEU A 120 -9.89 1.95 12.52
N ILE A 121 -9.56 3.09 11.90
CA ILE A 121 -10.57 4.04 11.41
C ILE A 121 -11.41 3.39 10.32
N MET A 122 -10.79 2.76 9.32
CA MET A 122 -11.52 2.12 8.22
C MET A 122 -12.39 0.95 8.69
N ILE A 123 -11.87 0.10 9.58
CA ILE A 123 -12.64 -1.00 10.19
C ILE A 123 -13.84 -0.44 10.94
N SER A 124 -13.67 0.66 11.70
CA SER A 124 -14.77 1.29 12.43
C SER A 124 -15.84 1.84 11.47
N VAL A 125 -15.42 2.50 10.39
CA VAL A 125 -16.33 3.05 9.37
C VAL A 125 -17.11 1.93 8.68
N PHE A 126 -16.45 0.87 8.21
CA PHE A 126 -17.13 -0.24 7.56
C PHE A 126 -17.98 -1.07 8.53
N ALA A 127 -17.52 -1.27 9.77
CA ALA A 127 -18.33 -1.92 10.80
C ALA A 127 -19.62 -1.15 11.09
N SER A 128 -19.61 0.18 11.01
CA SER A 128 -20.82 1.00 11.19
C SER A 128 -21.92 0.70 10.17
N PHE A 129 -21.57 0.17 8.98
CA PHE A 129 -22.55 -0.19 7.94
C PHE A 129 -23.41 -1.39 8.36
N VAL A 130 -22.97 -2.18 9.35
CA VAL A 130 -23.81 -3.25 9.93
C VAL A 130 -25.07 -2.70 10.59
N LEU A 131 -25.06 -1.43 11.02
CA LEU A 131 -26.22 -0.73 11.57
C LEU A 131 -27.23 -0.28 10.50
N GLY A 132 -26.85 -0.35 9.21
CA GLY A 132 -27.74 0.01 8.10
C GLY A 132 -28.91 -0.95 7.96
N GLU A 133 -30.05 -0.49 7.45
CA GLU A 133 -31.27 -1.30 7.31
C GLU A 133 -31.21 -2.29 6.14
N SER A 134 -30.46 -1.96 5.07
CA SER A 134 -30.40 -2.81 3.88
C SER A 134 -29.36 -3.94 4.04
N PRO A 135 -29.70 -5.20 3.67
CA PRO A 135 -28.76 -6.32 3.71
C PRO A 135 -27.50 -6.06 2.87
N GLU A 136 -27.63 -5.32 1.76
CA GLU A 136 -26.53 -4.95 0.88
C GLU A 136 -25.47 -4.10 1.60
N ILE A 137 -25.91 -3.08 2.35
CA ILE A 137 -25.01 -2.21 3.14
C ILE A 137 -24.33 -3.04 4.23
N LYS A 138 -25.06 -3.94 4.90
CA LYS A 138 -24.49 -4.84 5.91
C LYS A 138 -23.42 -5.76 5.33
N MET A 139 -23.67 -6.34 4.15
CA MET A 139 -22.71 -7.19 3.44
C MET A 139 -21.44 -6.42 3.05
N PHE A 140 -21.58 -5.20 2.52
CA PHE A 140 -20.42 -4.33 2.28
C PHE A 140 -19.67 -4.02 3.58
N GLY A 141 -20.39 -3.70 4.65
CA GLY A 141 -19.81 -3.40 5.95
C GLY A 141 -18.94 -4.52 6.49
N VAL A 142 -19.52 -5.72 6.63
CA VAL A 142 -18.81 -6.91 7.12
C VAL A 142 -17.67 -7.27 6.17
N GLY A 143 -17.94 -7.35 4.86
CA GLY A 143 -16.97 -7.77 3.87
C GLY A 143 -15.75 -6.85 3.80
N LEU A 144 -15.95 -5.53 3.77
CA LEU A 144 -14.87 -4.54 3.71
C LEU A 144 -14.13 -4.46 5.05
N ALA A 145 -14.83 -4.48 6.18
CA ALA A 145 -14.19 -4.45 7.51
C ALA A 145 -13.27 -5.66 7.72
N VAL A 146 -13.73 -6.86 7.38
CA VAL A 146 -12.94 -8.10 7.49
C VAL A 146 -11.74 -8.07 6.54
N ALA A 147 -11.94 -7.66 5.29
CA ALA A 147 -10.84 -7.57 4.33
C ALA A 147 -9.74 -6.61 4.80
N VAL A 148 -10.12 -5.42 5.28
CA VAL A 148 -9.17 -4.45 5.83
C VAL A 148 -8.48 -4.98 7.08
N ALA A 149 -9.22 -5.65 7.97
CA ALA A 149 -8.63 -6.25 9.15
C ALA A 149 -7.58 -7.33 8.80
N LEU A 150 -7.90 -8.21 7.84
CA LEU A 150 -6.98 -9.24 7.35
C LEU A 150 -5.77 -8.62 6.64
N ASP A 151 -5.96 -7.58 5.84
CA ASP A 151 -4.88 -6.87 5.17
C ASP A 151 -3.94 -6.19 6.17
N ALA A 152 -4.50 -5.42 7.10
CA ALA A 152 -3.75 -4.66 8.09
C ALA A 152 -2.95 -5.57 9.06
N THR A 153 -3.46 -6.77 9.35
CA THR A 153 -2.86 -7.69 10.32
C THR A 153 -2.09 -8.82 9.62
N ILE A 154 -2.78 -9.77 9.00
CA ILE A 154 -2.17 -10.96 8.44
C ILE A 154 -1.26 -10.61 7.26
N VAL A 155 -1.75 -9.82 6.30
CA VAL A 155 -0.95 -9.48 5.13
C VAL A 155 0.26 -8.65 5.54
N ARG A 156 0.06 -7.53 6.25
CA ARG A 156 1.14 -6.58 6.54
C ARG A 156 2.10 -7.00 7.64
N MET A 157 1.60 -7.60 8.72
CA MET A 157 2.45 -7.93 9.87
C MET A 157 3.14 -9.30 9.71
N ILE A 158 2.61 -10.17 8.83
CA ILE A 158 3.11 -11.54 8.68
C ILE A 158 3.57 -11.80 7.25
N VAL A 159 2.65 -11.77 6.28
CA VAL A 159 2.93 -12.28 4.92
C VAL A 159 3.94 -11.39 4.19
N VAL A 160 3.80 -10.06 4.25
CA VAL A 160 4.70 -9.11 3.60
C VAL A 160 6.13 -9.24 4.14
N PRO A 161 6.40 -9.12 5.45
CA PRO A 161 7.75 -9.30 5.98
C PRO A 161 8.30 -10.71 5.71
N ALA A 162 7.51 -11.76 5.89
CA ALA A 162 7.97 -13.14 5.64
C ALA A 162 8.38 -13.34 4.17
N THR A 163 7.54 -12.92 3.23
CA THR A 163 7.84 -13.03 1.79
C THR A 163 9.03 -12.17 1.40
N MET A 164 9.14 -10.97 1.97
CA MET A 164 10.26 -10.08 1.66
C MET A 164 11.59 -10.63 2.18
N THR A 165 11.62 -11.18 3.40
CA THR A 165 12.81 -11.82 3.98
C THR A 165 13.20 -13.09 3.22
N LEU A 166 12.23 -13.92 2.80
CA LEU A 166 12.50 -15.13 2.02
C LEU A 166 13.10 -14.85 0.63
N LEU A 167 12.63 -13.78 -0.03
CA LEU A 167 13.10 -13.39 -1.36
C LEU A 167 14.41 -12.58 -1.32
N GLY A 168 14.70 -11.90 -0.20
CA GLY A 168 15.95 -11.16 0.02
C GLY A 168 16.26 -10.19 -1.12
N ALA A 169 17.51 -10.22 -1.62
CA ALA A 169 17.95 -9.35 -2.71
C ALA A 169 17.21 -9.59 -4.04
N ARG A 170 16.54 -10.74 -4.23
CA ARG A 170 15.77 -11.00 -5.46
C ARG A 170 14.49 -10.17 -5.53
N ASN A 171 14.01 -9.60 -4.42
CA ASN A 171 12.86 -8.68 -4.45
C ASN A 171 13.09 -7.52 -5.42
N TRP A 172 14.31 -7.02 -5.54
CA TRP A 172 14.61 -5.84 -6.35
C TRP A 172 15.15 -6.20 -7.73
N TRP A 173 15.06 -7.47 -8.12
CA TRP A 173 15.53 -7.91 -9.43
C TRP A 173 14.62 -7.38 -10.55
N ILE A 174 15.24 -6.71 -11.52
CA ILE A 174 14.59 -6.27 -12.75
C ILE A 174 15.27 -6.92 -13.97
N PRO A 175 14.51 -7.46 -14.94
CA PRO A 175 15.07 -7.87 -16.23
C PRO A 175 15.62 -6.67 -16.99
N GLY A 176 16.82 -6.77 -17.57
CA GLY A 176 17.48 -5.64 -18.25
C GLY A 176 16.72 -5.05 -19.45
N TRP A 177 15.81 -5.81 -20.08
CA TRP A 177 14.93 -5.29 -21.13
C TRP A 177 13.79 -4.43 -20.57
N LEU A 178 13.33 -4.74 -19.36
CA LEU A 178 12.26 -4.02 -18.68
C LEU A 178 12.78 -2.72 -18.06
N ASP A 179 13.99 -2.72 -17.49
CA ASP A 179 14.64 -1.50 -16.97
C ASP A 179 14.84 -0.44 -18.07
N ARG A 180 15.00 -0.88 -19.32
CA ARG A 180 15.16 0.01 -20.48
C ARG A 180 13.85 0.64 -20.97
N ILE A 181 12.72 0.00 -20.68
CA ILE A 181 11.37 0.42 -21.13
C ILE A 181 10.65 1.23 -20.03
N LEU A 182 10.90 0.92 -18.76
CA LEU A 182 10.21 1.58 -17.66
C LEU A 182 10.65 3.05 -17.52
N PRO A 183 9.71 4.02 -17.52
CA PRO A 183 10.01 5.41 -17.18
C PRO A 183 10.64 5.52 -15.79
N ARG A 184 11.45 6.55 -15.55
CA ARG A 184 11.89 6.90 -14.19
C ARG A 184 10.77 7.71 -13.55
N LEU A 185 9.89 7.02 -12.82
CA LEU A 185 8.86 7.67 -12.02
C LEU A 185 9.48 8.02 -10.66
N ASP A 186 9.86 9.29 -10.50
CA ASP A 186 10.20 9.85 -9.19
C ASP A 186 8.89 10.00 -8.41
N ILE A 187 8.71 9.15 -7.41
CA ILE A 187 7.58 9.20 -6.48
C ILE A 187 7.75 10.40 -5.53
N GLU A 188 9.01 10.76 -5.25
CA GLU A 188 9.43 11.98 -4.59
C GLU A 188 9.78 13.03 -5.65
N GLY A 189 9.04 14.13 -5.74
CA GLY A 189 9.32 15.27 -6.61
C GLY A 189 10.56 16.08 -6.21
N GLU A 190 11.71 15.44 -5.96
CA GLU A 190 12.96 16.11 -5.56
C GLU A 190 13.71 16.75 -6.73
N THR A 191 13.33 16.49 -7.98
CA THR A 191 13.93 17.17 -9.14
C THR A 191 13.48 18.63 -9.32
N ALA A 192 12.59 19.14 -8.45
CA ALA A 192 12.06 20.50 -8.51
C ALA A 192 12.60 21.45 -7.42
N LEU A 193 13.65 21.08 -6.69
CA LEU A 193 14.43 22.05 -5.94
C LEU A 193 15.67 22.39 -6.76
N PRO A 194 15.79 23.60 -7.31
CA PRO A 194 17.06 24.10 -7.80
C PRO A 194 18.06 23.84 -6.69
N SER A 195 19.07 23.03 -6.99
CA SER A 195 20.24 22.86 -6.14
C SER A 195 20.65 24.26 -5.70
N ALA A 196 20.43 24.58 -4.42
CA ALA A 196 21.04 25.71 -3.76
C ALA A 196 22.53 25.38 -3.66
N HIS A 197 23.20 25.35 -4.81
CA HIS A 197 24.59 25.71 -4.86
C HIS A 197 24.62 27.14 -4.32
N PRO A 198 25.27 27.39 -3.18
CA PRO A 198 25.65 28.75 -2.87
C PRO A 198 26.50 29.19 -4.07
N ASP A 199 26.04 30.17 -4.82
CA ASP A 199 26.90 30.83 -5.80
C ASP A 199 28.20 31.16 -5.08
N PRO A 200 29.38 30.86 -5.66
CA PRO A 200 30.63 31.20 -5.04
C PRO A 200 30.61 32.70 -4.76
N VAL A 201 30.72 33.07 -3.48
CA VAL A 201 30.82 34.46 -3.05
C VAL A 201 31.91 35.10 -3.92
N PRO A 202 31.60 36.10 -4.76
CA PRO A 202 32.62 36.78 -5.53
C PRO A 202 33.66 37.32 -4.54
N PRO A 203 34.97 37.25 -4.86
CA PRO A 203 36.00 37.73 -3.94
C PRO A 203 35.62 39.14 -3.50
N GLY A 204 35.35 39.30 -2.21
CA GLY A 204 35.10 40.60 -1.63
C GLY A 204 36.28 41.50 -1.96
N ASP A 205 35.98 42.64 -2.55
CA ASP A 205 36.97 43.68 -2.82
C ASP A 205 37.44 44.21 -1.46
N ASP A 206 38.49 43.60 -0.90
CA ASP A 206 39.16 44.00 0.36
C ASP A 206 39.81 45.41 0.26
N THR A 207 39.56 46.14 -0.82
CA THR A 207 40.12 47.47 -1.10
C THR A 207 39.37 48.62 -0.43
N LEU A 208 38.19 48.39 0.18
CA LEU A 208 37.40 49.48 0.79
C LEU A 208 37.49 49.59 2.32
N ILE A 209 38.22 48.72 3.03
CA ILE A 209 38.30 48.76 4.51
C ILE A 209 39.50 49.62 5.02
N HIS A 210 40.39 50.09 4.14
CA HIS A 210 41.57 50.84 4.55
C HIS A 210 41.46 52.37 4.49
N GLN A 211 40.33 52.95 4.06
CA GLN A 211 40.25 54.41 3.82
C GLN A 211 39.52 55.23 4.89
N GLU A 212 39.14 54.64 6.03
CA GLU A 212 38.41 55.36 7.09
C GLU A 212 39.09 55.36 8.47
N ARG A 213 40.42 55.21 8.53
CA ARG A 213 41.19 55.56 9.74
C ARG A 213 42.11 56.78 9.54
N ILE A 214 41.59 57.95 9.93
CA ILE A 214 42.24 59.02 10.74
C ILE A 214 43.32 59.84 9.99
N PRO A 215 43.39 61.19 10.15
CA PRO A 215 43.14 61.98 11.37
C PRO A 215 41.99 62.99 11.35
#